data_AF-A0A346R190-F1
#
_entry.id   AF-A0A346R190-F1
#
_cell.length_a   1.000
_cell.length_b   1.000
_cell.length_c   1.000
_cell.angle_alpha   90.00
_cell.angle_beta   90.00
_cell.angle_gamma   90.00
#
_symmetry.space_group_name_H-M   'P 1'
#
loop_
_entity.id
_entity.type
_entity.pdbx_description
1 polymer ?
#
loop_
_entity_poly.entity_id
_entity_poly.type
_entity_poly.pdbx_seq_one_letter_code
_entity_poly.pdbx_strand_id
1 'polypeptide(L)'
;MSSWTTAASGLFYAVALALGIMCWVADIAKDRIYDQVAAQRLGERWLEAAHWLAANLAFGTLAALACVAVAFVVAALPLGDFAVDAQAQAARSQRIYWLKFAPLVLCFIALSAMPWDLYASAVQIGAAVSCLWCVRALAVGGHAVWSGATVTGPALWWVAALAGLLGICLFVAVFLGVVRIPGFRMF
;
A
#
# COMPACT_ATOMS: atom_id res chain seq x y z
N MET A 1 8.15 -20.86 19.61
CA MET A 1 9.03 -19.88 18.92
C MET A 1 8.35 -19.27 17.68
N SER A 2 7.20 -18.60 17.82
CA SER A 2 6.31 -18.28 16.67
C SER A 2 5.74 -16.87 16.58
N SER A 3 6.08 -16.00 17.54
CA SER A 3 5.64 -14.61 17.52
C SER A 3 6.47 -13.74 16.58
N TRP A 4 7.69 -14.15 16.24
CA TRP A 4 8.63 -13.28 15.50
C TRP A 4 8.25 -13.11 14.03
N THR A 5 7.75 -14.14 13.35
CA THR A 5 7.33 -14.05 11.94
C THR A 5 6.10 -13.16 11.80
N THR A 6 5.15 -13.31 12.71
CA THR A 6 3.94 -12.47 12.76
C THR A 6 4.28 -11.00 13.06
N ALA A 7 5.16 -10.74 14.02
CA ALA A 7 5.63 -9.40 14.33
C ALA A 7 6.42 -8.77 13.17
N ALA A 8 7.31 -9.55 12.55
CA ALA A 8 8.09 -9.11 11.40
C ALA A 8 7.20 -8.77 10.20
N SER A 9 6.20 -9.61 9.88
CA SER A 9 5.23 -9.33 8.81
C SER A 9 4.48 -8.03 9.07
N GLY A 10 3.97 -7.84 10.30
CA GLY A 10 3.32 -6.58 10.70
C GLY A 10 4.23 -5.36 10.55
N LEU A 11 5.51 -5.49 10.90
CA LEU A 11 6.50 -4.42 10.73
C LEU A 11 6.74 -4.07 9.25
N PHE A 12 6.93 -5.08 8.38
CA PHE A 12 7.11 -4.83 6.95
C PHE A 12 5.88 -4.19 6.31
N TYR A 13 4.67 -4.57 6.75
CA TYR A 13 3.45 -3.89 6.33
C TYR A 13 3.36 -2.44 6.85
N ALA A 14 3.81 -2.17 8.07
CA ALA A 14 3.88 -0.81 8.61
C ALA A 14 4.83 0.08 7.80
N VAL A 15 6.01 -0.45 7.46
CA VAL A 15 7.00 0.25 6.62
C VAL A 15 6.44 0.48 5.22
N ALA A 16 5.80 -0.51 4.61
CA ALA A 16 5.16 -0.37 3.30
C ALA A 16 4.09 0.74 3.32
N LEU A 17 3.26 0.79 4.36
CA LEU A 17 2.23 1.80 4.52
C LEU A 17 2.84 3.20 4.70
N ALA A 18 3.89 3.34 5.52
CA ALA A 18 4.59 4.61 5.72
C ALA A 18 5.22 5.12 4.41
N LEU A 19 5.88 4.24 3.66
CA LEU A 19 6.44 4.57 2.35
C LEU A 19 5.35 4.99 1.37
N GLY A 20 4.22 4.25 1.32
CA GLY A 20 3.08 4.61 0.47
C GLY A 20 2.48 5.97 0.81
N ILE A 21 2.33 6.30 2.10
CA ILE A 21 1.85 7.62 2.56
C ILE A 21 2.83 8.71 2.14
N MET A 22 4.13 8.52 2.34
CA MET A 22 5.14 9.50 1.93
C MET A 22 5.13 9.72 0.42
N CYS A 23 5.02 8.66 -0.38
CA CYS A 23 4.92 8.76 -1.84
C CYS A 23 3.65 9.49 -2.25
N TRP A 24 2.50 9.15 -1.65
CA TRP A 24 1.24 9.81 -1.93
C TRP A 24 1.28 11.32 -1.62
N VAL A 25 1.84 11.70 -0.47
CA VAL A 25 2.00 13.12 -0.08
C VAL A 25 3.00 13.83 -0.98
N ALA A 26 4.11 13.19 -1.34
CA ALA A 26 5.11 13.73 -2.25
C ALA A 26 4.53 13.98 -3.65
N ASP A 27 3.65 13.10 -4.13
CA ASP A 27 2.98 13.25 -5.42
C ASP A 27 1.99 14.42 -5.41
N ILE A 28 1.16 14.53 -4.35
CA ILE A 28 0.30 15.71 -4.12
C ILE A 28 1.13 16.99 -4.10
N ALA A 29 2.26 16.99 -3.37
CA ALA A 29 3.12 18.17 -3.23
C ALA A 29 3.75 18.57 -4.58
N LYS A 30 4.22 17.59 -5.35
CA LYS A 30 4.77 17.78 -6.69
C LYS A 30 3.75 18.45 -7.62
N ASP A 31 2.51 17.95 -7.66
CA ASP A 31 1.45 18.54 -8.51
C ASP A 31 1.09 19.97 -8.06
N ARG A 32 0.99 20.19 -6.74
CA ARG A 32 0.75 21.54 -6.21
C ARG A 32 1.88 22.52 -6.56
N ILE A 33 3.13 22.08 -6.59
CA ILE A 33 4.24 22.93 -7.00
C ILE A 33 4.10 23.30 -8.49
N TYR A 34 3.81 22.32 -9.37
CA TYR A 34 3.59 22.60 -10.79
C TYR A 34 2.46 23.60 -11.03
N ASP A 35 1.31 23.41 -10.37
CA ASP A 35 0.16 24.32 -10.48
C ASP A 35 0.51 25.75 -10.04
N GLN A 36 1.24 25.89 -8.93
CA GLN A 36 1.56 27.19 -8.34
C GLN A 36 2.65 27.92 -9.11
N VAL A 37 3.59 27.20 -9.74
CA VAL A 37 4.57 27.78 -10.68
C VAL A 37 3.86 28.23 -11.96
N ALA A 38 2.96 27.41 -12.52
CA ALA A 38 2.17 27.78 -13.69
C ALA A 38 1.29 29.01 -13.43
N ALA A 39 0.75 29.14 -12.21
CA ALA A 39 -0.01 30.30 -11.75
C ALA A 39 0.86 31.51 -11.35
N GLN A 40 2.19 31.46 -11.56
CA GLN A 40 3.16 32.51 -11.21
C GLN A 40 3.19 32.90 -9.71
N ARG A 41 2.73 32.00 -8.83
CA ARG A 41 2.72 32.21 -7.37
C ARG A 41 3.98 31.68 -6.69
N LEU A 42 4.68 30.73 -7.33
CA LEU A 42 5.99 30.22 -6.93
C LEU A 42 7.02 30.52 -8.02
N GLY A 43 8.26 30.80 -7.60
CA GLY A 43 9.37 30.96 -8.53
C GLY A 43 9.80 29.64 -9.17
N GLU A 44 10.33 29.70 -10.39
CA GLU A 44 10.72 28.54 -11.20
C GLU A 44 11.73 27.60 -10.53
N ARG A 45 12.53 28.09 -9.57
CA ARG A 45 13.42 27.27 -8.73
C ARG A 45 12.71 26.11 -8.03
N TRP A 46 11.41 26.22 -7.78
CA TRP A 46 10.62 25.15 -7.17
C TRP A 46 10.37 23.99 -8.13
N LEU A 47 10.54 24.18 -9.44
CA LEU A 47 10.49 23.09 -10.41
C LEU A 47 11.60 22.08 -10.15
N GLU A 48 12.80 22.50 -9.72
CA GLU A 48 13.87 21.55 -9.37
C GLU A 48 13.44 20.58 -8.27
N ALA A 49 12.74 21.09 -7.25
CA ALA A 49 12.17 20.27 -6.19
C ALA A 49 11.06 19.34 -6.68
N ALA A 50 10.18 19.81 -7.57
CA ALA A 50 9.13 18.98 -8.17
C ALA A 50 9.73 17.85 -9.04
N HIS A 51 10.75 18.14 -9.86
CA HIS A 51 11.43 17.12 -10.65
C HIS A 51 12.18 16.12 -9.76
N TRP A 52 12.81 16.57 -8.67
CA TRP A 52 13.43 15.68 -7.71
C TRP A 52 12.40 14.76 -7.04
N LEU A 53 11.25 15.28 -6.62
CA LEU A 53 10.16 14.45 -6.09
C LEU A 53 9.71 13.42 -7.12
N ALA A 54 9.40 13.86 -8.34
CA ALA A 54 8.97 13.00 -9.45
C ALA A 54 9.95 11.83 -9.70
N ALA A 55 11.25 12.12 -9.72
CA ALA A 55 12.29 11.12 -9.94
C ALA A 55 12.34 10.06 -8.82
N ASN A 56 12.00 10.42 -7.59
CA ASN A 56 12.09 9.53 -6.42
C ASN A 56 10.79 8.78 -6.10
N LEU A 57 9.64 9.22 -6.62
CA LEU A 57 8.34 8.57 -6.42
C LEU A 57 8.32 7.11 -6.88
N ALA A 58 8.93 6.83 -8.05
CA ALA A 58 9.02 5.47 -8.57
C ALA A 58 9.82 4.55 -7.64
N PHE A 59 10.97 5.02 -7.13
CA PHE A 59 11.79 4.26 -6.20
C PHE A 59 11.09 4.02 -4.86
N GLY A 60 10.42 5.04 -4.31
CA GLY A 60 9.65 4.90 -3.08
C GLY A 60 8.49 3.90 -3.21
N THR A 61 7.79 3.93 -4.35
CA THR A 61 6.70 3.00 -4.66
C THR A 61 7.23 1.56 -4.80
N LEU A 62 8.36 1.36 -5.50
CA LEU A 62 9.01 0.05 -5.61
C LEU A 62 9.48 -0.49 -4.26
N ALA A 63 10.04 0.38 -3.41
CA ALA A 63 10.42 0.00 -2.05
C ALA A 63 9.20 -0.43 -1.22
N ALA A 64 8.08 0.29 -1.31
CA ALA A 64 6.84 -0.08 -0.64
C ALA A 64 6.32 -1.44 -1.12
N LEU A 65 6.35 -1.70 -2.43
CA LEU A 65 5.97 -2.99 -3.01
C LEU A 65 6.89 -4.13 -2.56
N ALA A 66 8.21 -3.89 -2.48
CA ALA A 66 9.17 -4.85 -1.97
C ALA A 66 8.87 -5.19 -0.49
N CYS A 67 8.55 -4.19 0.34
CA CYS A 67 8.13 -4.41 1.72
C CYS A 67 6.85 -5.25 1.81
N VAL A 68 5.85 -5.01 0.96
CA VAL A 68 4.64 -5.86 0.91
C VAL A 68 4.98 -7.29 0.52
N ALA A 69 5.85 -7.49 -0.47
CA ALA A 69 6.26 -8.83 -0.91
C ALA A 69 6.96 -9.60 0.22
N VAL A 70 7.90 -8.94 0.93
CA VAL A 70 8.57 -9.54 2.09
C VAL A 70 7.58 -9.84 3.21
N ALA A 71 6.69 -8.90 3.54
CA ALA A 71 5.65 -9.08 4.57
C ALA A 71 4.76 -10.30 4.26
N PHE A 72 4.37 -10.45 3.00
CA PHE A 72 3.54 -11.55 2.51
C PHE A 72 4.28 -12.89 2.60
N VAL A 73 5.53 -12.96 2.12
CA VAL A 73 6.34 -14.18 2.19
C VAL A 73 6.54 -14.61 3.64
N VAL A 74 6.89 -13.67 4.54
CA VAL A 74 7.06 -13.95 5.97
C VAL A 74 5.74 -14.44 6.60
N ALA A 75 4.60 -13.85 6.24
CA ALA A 75 3.28 -14.32 6.67
C ALA A 75 2.90 -15.67 6.05
N ALA A 76 3.49 -16.07 4.92
CA ALA A 76 3.22 -17.33 4.24
C ALA A 76 4.10 -18.49 4.73
N LEU A 77 5.13 -18.23 5.54
CA LEU A 77 6.00 -19.26 6.09
C LEU A 77 5.24 -20.23 7.01
N PRO A 78 5.56 -21.53 6.98
CA PRO A 78 4.90 -22.53 7.81
C PRO A 78 5.08 -22.19 9.29
N LEU A 79 3.97 -22.32 10.01
CA LEU A 79 3.95 -22.35 11.45
C LEU A 79 4.49 -23.75 11.80
N GLY A 80 5.73 -23.84 12.29
CA GLY A 80 6.32 -25.11 12.76
C GLY A 80 5.44 -25.81 13.80
N ASP A 81 5.74 -27.05 14.20
CA ASP A 81 4.83 -27.84 15.06
C ASP A 81 4.42 -27.08 16.34
N PHE A 82 3.17 -26.62 16.36
CA PHE A 82 2.55 -26.07 17.55
C PHE A 82 1.83 -27.19 18.28
N ALA A 83 2.11 -27.34 19.57
CA ALA A 83 1.21 -28.02 20.49
C ALA A 83 -0.20 -27.39 20.37
N VAL A 84 -1.25 -28.19 20.54
CA VAL A 84 -2.67 -27.87 20.25
C VAL A 84 -3.27 -26.91 21.31
N ASP A 85 -2.55 -25.83 21.62
CA ASP A 85 -2.89 -24.90 22.70
C ASP A 85 -3.49 -23.59 22.16
N ALA A 86 -4.12 -22.80 23.03
CA ALA A 86 -4.71 -21.50 22.72
C ALA A 86 -3.72 -20.53 22.02
N GLN A 87 -2.42 -20.62 22.32
CA GLN A 87 -1.38 -19.85 21.64
C GLN A 87 -1.21 -20.23 20.16
N ALA A 88 -1.40 -21.50 19.80
CA ALA A 88 -1.36 -21.95 18.42
C ALA A 88 -2.53 -21.36 17.61
N GLN A 89 -3.70 -21.27 18.23
CA GLN A 89 -4.89 -20.66 17.62
C GLN A 89 -4.74 -19.15 17.44
N ALA A 90 -4.18 -18.44 18.44
CA ALA A 90 -3.84 -17.03 18.33
C ALA A 90 -2.87 -16.77 17.17
N ALA A 91 -1.76 -17.51 17.09
CA ALA A 91 -0.78 -17.38 16.03
C ALA A 91 -1.36 -17.65 14.62
N ARG A 92 -2.20 -18.69 14.48
CA ARG A 92 -2.90 -18.98 13.22
C ARG A 92 -3.85 -17.84 12.81
N SER A 93 -4.62 -17.30 13.76
CA SER A 93 -5.54 -16.18 13.48
C SER A 93 -4.81 -14.93 13.02
N GLN A 94 -3.71 -14.56 13.67
CA GLN A 94 -2.89 -13.40 13.33
C GLN A 94 -2.23 -13.55 11.95
N ARG A 95 -1.78 -14.75 11.60
CA ARG A 95 -1.21 -15.04 10.28
C ARG A 95 -2.24 -14.85 9.16
N ILE A 96 -3.42 -15.43 9.33
CA ILE A 96 -4.52 -15.29 8.37
C ILE A 96 -4.90 -13.81 8.21
N TYR A 97 -4.89 -13.06 9.32
CA TYR A 97 -5.14 -11.63 9.31
C TYR A 97 -4.13 -10.88 8.46
N TRP A 98 -2.82 -11.11 8.65
CA TRP A 98 -1.76 -10.45 7.86
C TRP A 98 -1.76 -10.84 6.38
N LEU A 99 -2.10 -12.09 6.04
CA LEU A 99 -2.26 -12.51 4.65
C LEU A 99 -3.39 -11.77 3.95
N LYS A 100 -4.50 -11.57 4.65
CA LYS A 100 -5.63 -10.77 4.14
C LYS A 100 -5.39 -9.26 4.17
N PHE A 101 -4.37 -8.80 4.90
CA PHE A 101 -4.00 -7.39 4.91
C PHE A 101 -3.29 -6.95 3.63
N ALA A 102 -2.52 -7.85 3.01
CA ALA A 102 -1.78 -7.61 1.76
C ALA A 102 -2.59 -6.88 0.66
N PRO A 103 -3.80 -7.34 0.25
CA PRO A 103 -4.57 -6.68 -0.80
C PRO A 103 -4.99 -5.24 -0.45
N LEU A 104 -5.20 -4.92 0.82
CA LEU A 104 -5.55 -3.54 1.24
C LEU A 104 -4.36 -2.59 1.06
N VAL A 105 -3.16 -3.03 1.45
CA VAL A 105 -1.93 -2.25 1.30
C VAL A 105 -1.60 -2.08 -0.19
N LEU A 106 -1.74 -3.14 -0.99
CA LEU A 106 -1.55 -3.08 -2.44
C LEU A 106 -2.55 -2.13 -3.11
N CYS A 107 -3.81 -2.13 -2.69
CA CYS A 107 -4.83 -1.20 -3.18
C CYS A 107 -4.42 0.25 -2.91
N PHE A 108 -3.99 0.55 -1.67
CA PHE A 108 -3.53 1.90 -1.32
C PHE A 108 -2.34 2.33 -2.17
N ILE A 109 -1.32 1.47 -2.32
CA ILE A 109 -0.13 1.77 -3.14
C ILE A 109 -0.54 2.01 -4.60
N ALA A 110 -1.40 1.15 -5.17
CA ALA A 110 -1.87 1.30 -6.55
C ALA A 110 -2.64 2.60 -6.78
N LEU A 111 -3.55 2.96 -5.87
CA LEU A 111 -4.30 4.21 -5.94
C LEU A 111 -3.39 5.44 -5.76
N SER A 112 -2.36 5.35 -4.91
CA SER A 112 -1.38 6.43 -4.73
C SER A 112 -0.46 6.65 -5.92
N ALA A 113 -0.32 5.66 -6.80
CA ALA A 113 0.55 5.69 -7.97
C ALA A 113 -0.21 5.96 -9.29
N MET A 114 -1.54 6.14 -9.24
CA MET A 114 -2.33 6.40 -10.44
C MET A 114 -2.10 7.83 -10.95
N PRO A 115 -1.94 8.02 -12.28
CA PRO A 115 -1.85 9.35 -12.88
C PRO A 115 -3.19 10.11 -12.73
N TRP A 116 -3.07 11.41 -12.49
CA TRP A 116 -4.16 12.24 -11.96
C TRP A 116 -5.18 12.70 -13.02
N ASP A 117 -4.87 12.53 -14.31
CA ASP A 117 -5.57 13.20 -15.40
C ASP A 117 -7.01 12.73 -15.66
N LEU A 118 -7.41 11.54 -15.16
CA LEU A 118 -8.72 10.96 -15.49
C LEU A 118 -9.73 10.94 -14.33
N TYR A 119 -9.29 10.91 -13.06
CA TYR A 119 -10.19 10.77 -11.90
C TYR A 119 -9.60 11.33 -10.57
N ALA A 120 -8.84 12.44 -10.62
CA ALA A 120 -8.05 12.96 -9.50
C ALA A 120 -8.78 12.96 -8.13
N SER A 121 -10.03 13.42 -8.07
CA SER A 121 -10.78 13.52 -6.79
C SER A 121 -11.25 12.16 -6.26
N ALA A 122 -11.80 11.30 -7.13
CA ALA A 122 -12.29 9.98 -6.73
C ALA A 122 -11.14 9.05 -6.31
N VAL A 123 -10.01 9.11 -7.02
CA VAL A 123 -8.80 8.34 -6.71
C VAL A 123 -8.20 8.77 -5.37
N GLN A 124 -8.16 10.08 -5.07
CA GLN A 124 -7.72 10.58 -3.76
C GLN A 124 -8.61 10.14 -2.61
N ILE A 125 -9.93 10.20 -2.79
CA ILE A 125 -10.87 9.72 -1.77
C ILE A 125 -10.66 8.22 -1.56
N GLY A 126 -10.50 7.44 -2.62
CA GLY A 126 -10.18 6.02 -2.55
C GLY A 126 -8.86 5.72 -1.83
N ALA A 127 -7.79 6.47 -2.14
CA ALA A 127 -6.50 6.36 -1.49
C ALA A 127 -6.58 6.72 0.00
N ALA A 128 -7.28 7.81 0.35
CA ALA A 128 -7.47 8.25 1.72
C ALA A 128 -8.27 7.22 2.55
N VAL A 129 -9.38 6.69 2.00
CA VAL A 129 -10.19 5.66 2.64
C VAL A 129 -9.38 4.37 2.83
N SER A 130 -8.62 3.96 1.80
CA SER A 130 -7.75 2.77 1.88
C SER A 130 -6.65 2.96 2.93
N CYS A 131 -6.05 4.14 2.99
CA CYS A 131 -5.04 4.50 3.99
C CYS A 131 -5.62 4.43 5.42
N LEU A 132 -6.78 5.05 5.67
CA LEU A 132 -7.45 5.02 6.96
C LEU A 132 -7.73 3.58 7.42
N TRP A 133 -8.20 2.75 6.49
CA TRP A 133 -8.41 1.33 6.73
C TRP A 133 -7.11 0.58 7.03
N CYS A 134 -6.03 0.89 6.32
CA CYS A 134 -4.72 0.31 6.57
C CYS A 134 -4.19 0.68 7.95
N VAL A 135 -4.28 1.94 8.35
CA VAL A 135 -3.86 2.42 9.68
C VAL A 135 -4.66 1.72 10.78
N ARG A 136 -5.99 1.64 10.64
CA ARG A 136 -6.84 0.92 11.61
C ARG A 136 -6.47 -0.55 11.70
N ALA A 137 -6.31 -1.23 10.57
CA ALA A 137 -5.97 -2.65 10.54
C ALA A 137 -4.58 -2.92 11.14
N LEU A 138 -3.63 -2.03 10.92
CA LEU A 138 -2.30 -2.11 11.52
C LEU A 138 -2.36 -1.93 13.05
N ALA A 139 -3.14 -0.97 13.54
CA ALA A 139 -3.30 -0.72 14.97
C ALA A 139 -3.96 -1.91 15.69
N VAL A 140 -5.04 -2.46 15.13
CA VAL A 140 -5.75 -3.63 15.69
C VAL A 140 -4.86 -4.88 15.63
N GLY A 141 -4.20 -5.12 14.50
CA GLY A 141 -3.28 -6.24 14.33
C GLY A 141 -2.07 -6.16 15.27
N GLY A 142 -1.47 -4.97 15.40
CA GLY A 142 -0.34 -4.71 16.29
C GLY A 142 -0.70 -4.92 17.76
N HIS A 143 -1.85 -4.41 18.20
CA HIS A 143 -2.33 -4.63 19.57
C HIS A 143 -2.51 -6.13 19.87
N ALA A 144 -3.10 -6.90 18.96
CA ALA A 144 -3.28 -8.34 19.14
C ALA A 144 -1.95 -9.11 19.19
N VAL A 145 -0.95 -8.69 18.40
CA VAL A 145 0.39 -9.27 18.45
C VAL A 145 1.03 -9.04 19.83
N TRP A 146 0.90 -7.84 20.39
CA TRP A 146 1.45 -7.52 21.72
C TRP A 146 0.67 -8.14 22.87
N SER A 147 -0.65 -8.25 22.77
CA SER A 147 -1.49 -8.84 23.81
C SER A 147 -1.57 -10.36 23.75
N GLY A 148 -0.94 -11.00 22.75
CA GLY A 148 -1.04 -12.44 22.51
C GLY A 148 -2.46 -12.92 22.21
N ALA A 149 -3.33 -12.02 21.77
CA ALA A 149 -4.75 -12.30 21.57
C ALA A 149 -5.04 -12.78 20.13
N THR A 150 -6.10 -13.57 19.97
CA THR A 150 -6.68 -13.84 18.66
C THR A 150 -7.21 -12.55 18.05
N VAL A 151 -6.99 -12.35 16.75
CA VAL A 151 -7.54 -11.21 16.03
C VAL A 151 -8.51 -11.69 14.97
N THR A 152 -9.65 -11.02 14.89
CA THR A 152 -10.63 -11.18 13.83
C THR A 152 -10.57 -9.94 12.94
N GLY A 153 -10.60 -10.16 11.62
CA GLY A 153 -10.65 -9.08 10.65
C GLY A 153 -11.89 -8.19 10.90
N PRO A 154 -11.84 -6.89 10.59
CA PRO A 154 -13.04 -6.06 10.65
C PRO A 154 -14.12 -6.63 9.72
N ALA A 155 -15.38 -6.56 10.17
CA ALA A 155 -16.52 -6.88 9.31
C ALA A 155 -16.41 -6.06 8.02
N LEU A 156 -16.65 -6.71 6.86
CA LEU A 156 -16.54 -6.14 5.50
C LEU A 156 -15.13 -5.95 4.92
N TRP A 157 -14.07 -6.49 5.53
CA TRP A 157 -12.73 -6.52 4.89
C TRP A 157 -12.70 -7.14 3.49
N TRP A 158 -13.61 -8.08 3.19
CA TRP A 158 -13.78 -8.68 1.88
C TRP A 158 -14.31 -7.66 0.87
N VAL A 159 -15.13 -6.70 1.30
CA VAL A 159 -15.67 -5.64 0.43
C VAL A 159 -14.56 -4.63 0.11
N ALA A 160 -13.75 -4.26 1.10
CA ALA A 160 -12.59 -3.41 0.89
C ALA A 160 -11.51 -4.10 0.04
N ALA A 161 -11.27 -5.39 0.25
CA ALA A 161 -10.36 -6.20 -0.57
C ALA A 161 -10.90 -6.42 -1.99
N LEU A 162 -12.22 -6.61 -2.18
CA LEU A 162 -12.85 -6.76 -3.49
C LEU A 162 -12.83 -5.42 -4.26
N ALA A 163 -13.14 -4.31 -3.61
CA ALA A 163 -13.02 -2.97 -4.18
C ALA A 163 -11.56 -2.68 -4.56
N GLY A 164 -10.61 -3.10 -3.72
CA GLY A 164 -9.18 -2.99 -4.04
C GLY A 164 -8.71 -3.92 -5.15
N LEU A 165 -9.22 -5.15 -5.22
CA LEU A 165 -8.97 -6.08 -6.33
C LEU A 165 -9.52 -5.53 -7.64
N LEU A 166 -10.73 -4.98 -7.64
CA LEU A 166 -11.31 -4.29 -8.78
C LEU A 166 -10.46 -3.07 -9.17
N GLY A 167 -9.97 -2.30 -8.20
CA GLY A 167 -9.04 -1.19 -8.41
C GLY A 167 -7.71 -1.62 -9.02
N ILE A 168 -7.11 -2.72 -8.55
CA ILE A 168 -5.87 -3.29 -9.09
C ILE A 168 -6.12 -3.86 -10.49
N CYS A 169 -7.23 -4.57 -10.72
CA CYS A 169 -7.61 -5.06 -12.04
C CYS A 169 -7.82 -3.90 -13.03
N LEU A 170 -8.44 -2.82 -12.58
CA LEU A 170 -8.59 -1.59 -13.35
C LEU A 170 -7.23 -0.94 -13.63
N PHE A 171 -6.36 -0.86 -12.62
CA PHE A 171 -5.01 -0.33 -12.77
C PHE A 171 -4.18 -1.16 -13.75
N VAL A 172 -4.18 -2.48 -13.64
CA VAL A 172 -3.48 -3.40 -14.56
C VAL A 172 -4.08 -3.29 -15.95
N ALA A 173 -5.40 -3.19 -16.10
CA ALA A 173 -6.06 -3.00 -17.39
C ALA A 173 -5.69 -1.65 -18.03
N VAL A 174 -5.66 -0.57 -17.25
CA VAL A 174 -5.22 0.76 -17.70
C VAL A 174 -3.74 0.77 -18.02
N PHE A 175 -2.89 0.19 -17.18
CA PHE A 175 -1.45 0.09 -17.40
C PHE A 175 -1.12 -0.74 -18.64
N LEU A 176 -1.75 -1.91 -18.82
CA LEU A 176 -1.61 -2.72 -20.04
C LEU A 176 -2.19 -2.00 -21.26
N GLY A 177 -3.23 -1.18 -21.09
CA GLY A 177 -3.81 -0.34 -22.15
C GLY A 177 -2.90 0.82 -22.56
N VAL A 178 -2.25 1.48 -21.59
CA VAL A 178 -1.32 2.61 -21.78
C VAL A 178 0.02 2.11 -22.34
N VAL A 179 0.54 0.98 -21.85
CA VAL A 179 1.70 0.28 -22.44
C VAL A 179 1.41 -0.21 -23.86
N ARG A 180 0.13 -0.39 -24.22
CA ARG A 180 -0.32 -0.70 -25.58
C ARG A 180 -0.59 0.53 -26.46
N ILE A 181 -0.23 1.75 -26.08
CA ILE A 181 -0.17 2.85 -27.05
C ILE A 181 1.02 2.56 -28.01
N PRO A 182 0.76 2.21 -29.29
CA PRO A 182 1.77 1.74 -30.20
C PRO A 182 2.45 2.95 -30.85
N GLY A 183 3.61 3.34 -30.31
CA GLY A 183 4.41 4.47 -30.81
C GLY A 183 5.88 4.17 -31.07
N PHE A 184 6.34 2.93 -30.85
CA PHE A 184 7.60 2.45 -31.39
C PHE A 184 7.44 2.22 -32.91
N ARG A 185 7.70 3.25 -33.71
CA ARG A 185 8.13 3.06 -35.10
C ARG A 185 9.66 3.11 -35.11
N MET A 186 10.30 1.94 -35.00
CA MET A 186 11.57 1.74 -35.71
C MET A 186 11.20 1.40 -37.15
N PHE A 187 11.13 2.42 -37.99
CA PHE A 187 11.51 2.53 -39.41
C PHE A 187 11.15 3.94 -39.85
#